data_AF-A0A1F9GP24-F1
#
_entry.id   AF-A0A1F9GP24-F1
#
_cell.length_a   1.000
_cell.length_b   1.000
_cell.length_c   1.000
_cell.angle_alpha   90.00
_cell.angle_beta   90.00
_cell.angle_gamma   90.00
#
_symmetry.space_group_name_H-M   'P 1'
#
loop_
_entity.id
_entity.type
_entity.pdbx_description
1 polymer ?
#
loop_
_entity_poly.entity_id
_entity_poly.type
_entity_poly.pdbx_seq_one_letter_code
_entity_poly.pdbx_strand_id
1 'polypeptide(L)'
;MSQVVGLVRQYLKSRLQREPMEKLNQLVRDLRVVLQQVVTNYFLPLSLPQARQFRSALADQLLGVCNELNSSCTKDDEEHHRYCVREVIASFEWAEQIKEEVPDDPVTQKILAVDIPILRPFDYGLKKGKVIQKPSKHR
;
A
#
# COMPACT_ATOMS: atom_id res chain seq x y z
N MET A 1 5.36 -10.78 5.87
CA MET A 1 4.89 -9.66 6.72
C MET A 1 5.97 -8.59 6.93
N SER A 2 7.15 -8.93 7.47
CA SER A 2 8.23 -7.96 7.76
C SER A 2 8.59 -7.03 6.58
N GLN A 3 8.66 -7.56 5.35
CA GLN A 3 9.03 -6.76 4.18
C GLN A 3 7.99 -5.70 3.79
N VAL A 4 6.68 -6.00 3.88
CA VAL A 4 5.60 -5.03 3.60
C VAL A 4 5.68 -3.87 4.59
N VAL A 5 5.76 -4.21 5.88
CA VAL A 5 5.85 -3.22 6.97
C VAL A 5 7.12 -2.37 6.82
N GLY A 6 8.25 -2.99 6.47
CA GLY A 6 9.51 -2.28 6.20
C GLY A 6 9.42 -1.29 5.05
N LEU A 7 8.82 -1.70 3.91
CA LEU A 7 8.64 -0.83 2.75
C LEU A 7 7.66 0.31 3.03
N VAL A 8 6.55 0.05 3.73
CA VAL A 8 5.63 1.11 4.17
C VAL A 8 6.34 2.11 5.07
N ARG A 9 7.08 1.63 6.08
CA ARG A 9 7.88 2.49 6.96
C ARG A 9 8.88 3.34 6.17
N GLN A 10 9.58 2.74 5.21
CA GLN A 10 10.54 3.44 4.37
C GLN A 10 9.87 4.49 3.48
N TYR A 11 8.72 4.17 2.88
CA TYR A 11 7.92 5.10 2.11
C TYR A 11 7.45 6.29 2.96
N LEU A 12 6.84 6.04 4.11
CA LEU A 12 6.36 7.09 5.00
C LEU A 12 7.50 8.00 5.47
N LYS A 13 8.63 7.42 5.89
CA LYS A 13 9.84 8.20 6.25
C LYS A 13 10.36 9.04 5.08
N SER A 14 10.48 8.44 3.89
CA SER A 14 10.96 9.15 2.69
C SER A 14 10.03 10.31 2.32
N ARG A 15 8.71 10.12 2.48
CA ARG A 15 7.73 11.18 2.24
C ARG A 15 7.86 12.31 3.27
N LEU A 16 8.00 12.00 4.56
CA LEU A 16 8.21 13.01 5.60
C LEU A 16 9.50 13.81 5.37
N GLN A 17 10.54 13.16 4.84
CA GLN A 17 11.80 13.79 4.44
C GLN A 17 11.72 14.56 3.11
N ARG A 18 10.56 14.59 2.45
CA ARG A 18 10.34 15.24 1.15
C ARG A 18 11.32 14.78 0.07
N GLU A 19 11.63 13.49 0.09
CA GLU A 19 12.47 12.87 -0.92
C GLU A 19 11.87 13.02 -2.34
N PRO A 20 12.70 12.95 -3.40
CA PRO A 20 12.23 13.07 -4.77
C PRO A 20 11.11 12.10 -5.12
N MET A 21 10.19 12.53 -5.99
CA MET A 21 9.04 11.73 -6.41
C MET A 21 9.47 10.40 -7.02
N GLU A 22 10.59 10.35 -7.72
CA GLU A 22 11.18 9.13 -8.30
C GLU A 22 11.45 8.07 -7.23
N LYS A 23 11.96 8.47 -6.05
CA LYS A 23 12.22 7.57 -4.93
C LYS A 23 10.91 7.06 -4.32
N LEU A 24 9.92 7.93 -4.15
CA LEU A 24 8.59 7.54 -3.67
C LEU A 24 7.90 6.58 -4.65
N ASN A 25 7.99 6.86 -5.94
CA ASN A 25 7.48 6.01 -7.01
C ASN A 25 8.12 4.62 -6.99
N GLN A 26 9.44 4.55 -6.80
CA GLN A 26 10.15 3.28 -6.72
C GLN A 26 9.69 2.47 -5.50
N LEU A 27 9.59 3.09 -4.33
CA LEU A 27 9.11 2.41 -3.11
C LEU A 27 7.68 1.88 -3.26
N VAL A 28 6.80 2.62 -3.93
CA VAL A 28 5.43 2.15 -4.23
C VAL A 28 5.45 0.99 -5.23
N ARG A 29 6.32 1.01 -6.24
CA ARG A 29 6.47 -0.11 -7.19
C ARG A 29 6.96 -1.36 -6.47
N ASP A 30 7.97 -1.24 -5.63
CA ASP A 30 8.50 -2.36 -4.85
C ASP A 30 7.44 -2.92 -3.90
N LEU A 31 6.69 -2.03 -3.24
CA LEU A 31 5.58 -2.41 -2.38
C LEU A 31 4.49 -3.16 -3.16
N ARG A 32 4.14 -2.73 -4.38
CA ARG A 32 3.19 -3.45 -5.23
C ARG A 32 3.64 -4.87 -5.55
N VAL A 33 4.90 -5.05 -5.93
CA VAL A 33 5.46 -6.38 -6.24
C VAL A 33 5.41 -7.28 -5.02
N VAL A 34 5.84 -6.77 -3.86
CA VAL A 34 5.84 -7.54 -2.61
C VAL A 34 4.41 -7.87 -2.19
N LEU A 35 3.47 -6.93 -2.28
CA LEU A 35 2.06 -7.19 -1.94
C LEU A 35 1.45 -8.26 -2.85
N GLN A 36 1.69 -8.20 -4.16
CA GLN A 36 1.22 -9.23 -5.09
C GLN A 36 1.74 -10.61 -4.68
N GLN A 37 3.04 -10.72 -4.42
CA GLN A 37 3.66 -11.98 -3.97
C GLN A 37 3.09 -12.47 -2.64
N VAL A 38 2.86 -11.56 -1.69
CA VAL A 38 2.26 -11.90 -0.40
C VAL A 38 0.83 -12.42 -0.59
N VAL A 39 0.04 -11.76 -1.43
CA VAL A 39 -1.32 -12.21 -1.75
C VAL A 39 -1.29 -13.61 -2.36
N THR A 40 -0.54 -13.80 -3.45
CA THR A 40 -0.61 -15.05 -4.24
C THR A 40 0.06 -16.23 -3.56
N ASN A 41 1.19 -16.02 -2.90
CA ASN A 41 2.05 -17.10 -2.41
C ASN A 41 1.80 -17.42 -0.93
N TYR A 42 1.25 -16.48 -0.17
CA TYR A 42 1.08 -16.64 1.27
C TYR A 42 -0.37 -16.48 1.72
N PHE A 43 -1.09 -15.46 1.26
CA PHE A 43 -2.45 -15.17 1.75
C PHE A 43 -3.49 -16.14 1.17
N LEU A 44 -3.52 -16.32 -0.15
CA LEU A 44 -4.49 -17.19 -0.81
C LEU A 44 -4.43 -18.66 -0.35
N PRO A 45 -3.26 -19.27 -0.09
CA PRO A 45 -3.20 -20.62 0.44
C PRO A 45 -3.74 -20.80 1.86
N LEU A 46 -3.93 -19.73 2.64
CA LEU A 46 -4.47 -19.84 4.00
C LEU A 46 -5.95 -20.23 3.98
N SER A 47 -6.41 -20.87 5.05
CA SER A 47 -7.86 -20.96 5.30
C SER A 47 -8.44 -19.56 5.56
N LEU A 48 -9.74 -19.35 5.30
CA LEU A 48 -10.39 -18.05 5.49
C LEU A 48 -10.20 -17.48 6.92
N PRO A 49 -10.32 -18.26 8.02
CA PRO A 49 -10.02 -17.76 9.36
C PRO A 49 -8.56 -17.29 9.53
N GLN A 50 -7.61 -18.04 8.97
CA GLN A 50 -6.18 -17.68 9.03
C GLN A 50 -5.86 -16.44 8.18
N ALA A 51 -6.51 -16.30 7.02
CA ALA A 51 -6.39 -15.12 6.16
C ALA A 51 -6.89 -13.86 6.88
N ARG A 52 -8.04 -13.95 7.56
CA ARG A 52 -8.56 -12.85 8.40
C ARG A 52 -7.61 -12.48 9.54
N GLN A 53 -7.09 -13.47 10.25
CA GLN A 53 -6.07 -13.25 11.29
C GLN A 53 -4.82 -12.58 10.73
N PHE A 54 -4.35 -13.02 9.56
CA PHE A 54 -3.22 -12.40 8.87
C PHE A 54 -3.49 -10.93 8.54
N ARG A 55 -4.66 -10.61 7.97
CA ARG A 55 -5.05 -9.23 7.63
C ARG A 55 -5.08 -8.34 8.88
N SER A 56 -5.70 -8.80 9.96
CA SER A 56 -5.73 -8.06 11.23
C SER A 56 -4.34 -7.82 11.80
N ALA A 57 -3.50 -8.86 11.86
CA ALA A 57 -2.14 -8.75 12.36
C ALA A 57 -1.27 -7.80 11.50
N LEU A 58 -1.49 -7.78 10.18
CA LEU A 58 -0.84 -6.83 9.29
C LEU A 58 -1.32 -5.40 9.55
N ALA A 59 -2.63 -5.19 9.70
CA ALA A 59 -3.20 -3.88 9.99
C ALA A 59 -2.63 -3.30 11.30
N ASP A 60 -2.55 -4.11 12.35
CA ASP A 60 -1.98 -3.71 13.64
C ASP A 60 -0.50 -3.29 13.50
N GLN A 61 0.30 -4.07 12.75
CA GLN A 61 1.70 -3.72 12.51
C GLN A 61 1.86 -2.42 11.71
N LEU A 62 1.03 -2.21 10.69
CA LEU A 62 1.05 -0.99 9.88
C LEU A 62 0.61 0.24 10.68
N LEU A 63 -0.40 0.10 11.54
CA LEU A 63 -0.83 1.14 12.46
C LEU A 63 0.26 1.45 13.50
N GLY A 64 0.97 0.44 13.98
CA GLY A 64 2.15 0.61 14.82
C GLY A 64 3.20 1.50 14.17
N VAL A 65 3.55 1.25 12.90
CA VAL A 65 4.47 2.11 12.12
C VAL A 65 3.96 3.55 12.05
N CYS A 66 2.67 3.76 11.80
CA CYS A 66 2.10 5.10 11.72
C CYS A 66 2.20 5.82 13.06
N ASN A 67 1.83 5.15 14.16
CA ASN A 67 1.87 5.72 15.51
C ASN A 67 3.29 6.13 15.93
N GLU A 68 4.30 5.33 15.58
CA GLU A 68 5.70 5.68 15.85
C GLU A 68 6.15 6.95 15.10
N LEU A 69 5.69 7.14 13.86
CA LEU A 69 6.07 8.28 13.03
C LEU A 69 5.28 9.56 13.34
N ASN A 70 4.08 9.44 13.94
CA ASN A 70 3.16 10.57 14.13
C ASN A 70 3.63 11.61 15.16
N SER A 71 4.62 11.32 15.99
CA SER A 71 5.11 12.21 17.06
C SER A 71 5.58 13.61 16.60
N SER A 72 5.84 13.79 15.30
CA SER A 72 6.29 15.07 14.70
C SER A 72 5.57 15.42 13.38
N CYS A 73 4.44 14.77 13.09
CA CYS A 73 3.73 14.89 11.82
C CYS A 73 2.68 16.00 11.81
N THR A 74 2.40 16.54 10.62
CA THR A 74 1.22 17.41 10.44
C THR A 74 -0.05 16.57 10.30
N LYS A 75 -1.24 17.18 10.45
CA LYS A 75 -2.52 16.49 10.20
C LYS A 75 -2.62 15.90 8.79
N ASP A 76 -2.11 16.62 7.78
CA ASP A 76 -2.06 16.14 6.38
C ASP A 76 -1.18 14.88 6.27
N ASP A 77 -0.08 14.80 7.03
CA ASP A 77 0.79 13.61 7.05
C ASP A 77 0.11 12.42 7.73
N GLU A 78 -0.58 12.64 8.85
CA GLU A 78 -1.33 11.58 9.53
C GLU A 78 -2.48 11.03 8.67
N GLU A 79 -3.19 11.90 7.95
CA GLU A 79 -4.23 11.49 7.01
C GLU A 79 -3.64 10.66 5.88
N HIS A 80 -2.49 11.08 5.35
CA HIS A 80 -1.78 10.32 4.32
C HIS A 80 -1.25 8.97 4.82
N HIS A 81 -0.78 8.90 6.07
CA HIS A 81 -0.39 7.65 6.71
C HIS A 81 -1.57 6.67 6.75
N ARG A 82 -2.74 7.15 7.21
CA ARG A 82 -3.99 6.37 7.24
C ARG A 82 -4.42 5.93 5.84
N TYR A 83 -4.33 6.81 4.85
CA TYR A 83 -4.59 6.47 3.44
C TYR A 83 -3.69 5.32 2.97
N CYS A 84 -2.38 5.42 3.17
CA CYS A 84 -1.42 4.39 2.77
C CYS A 84 -1.74 3.02 3.37
N VAL A 85 -2.05 2.98 4.69
CA VAL A 85 -2.44 1.73 5.36
C VAL A 85 -3.73 1.17 4.75
N ARG A 86 -4.74 2.01 4.54
CA ARG A 86 -6.03 1.59 3.94
C ARG A 86 -5.84 0.95 2.57
N GLU A 87 -5.02 1.55 1.71
CA GLU A 87 -4.76 1.00 0.36
C GLU A 87 -4.06 -0.37 0.41
N VAL A 88 -3.14 -0.56 1.36
CA VAL A 88 -2.50 -1.86 1.58
C VAL A 88 -3.53 -2.89 2.04
N ILE A 89 -4.34 -2.56 3.04
CA ILE A 89 -5.34 -3.48 3.60
C ILE A 89 -6.43 -3.82 2.59
N ALA A 90 -6.89 -2.86 1.80
CA ALA A 90 -7.89 -3.07 0.75
C ALA A 90 -7.47 -4.19 -0.22
N SER A 91 -6.18 -4.30 -0.55
CA SER A 91 -5.67 -5.38 -1.41
C SER A 91 -5.92 -6.78 -0.83
N PHE A 92 -5.87 -6.92 0.49
CA PHE A 92 -6.18 -8.18 1.18
C PHE A 92 -7.68 -8.41 1.36
N GLU A 93 -8.47 -7.36 1.46
CA GLU A 93 -9.94 -7.45 1.50
C GLU A 93 -10.49 -7.98 0.17
N TRP A 94 -9.98 -7.50 -0.96
CA TRP A 94 -10.30 -8.07 -2.27
C TRP A 94 -9.88 -9.55 -2.38
N ALA A 95 -8.69 -9.90 -1.87
CA ALA A 95 -8.26 -11.30 -1.86
C ALA A 95 -9.13 -12.18 -0.94
N GLU A 96 -9.61 -11.64 0.18
CA GLU A 96 -10.55 -12.33 1.08
C GLU A 96 -11.89 -12.58 0.38
N GLN A 97 -12.42 -11.59 -0.34
CA GLN A 97 -13.66 -11.72 -1.14
C GLN A 97 -13.53 -12.81 -2.21
N ILE A 98 -12.41 -12.84 -2.95
CA ILE A 98 -12.14 -13.91 -3.92
C ILE A 98 -12.18 -15.29 -3.25
N LYS A 99 -11.61 -15.44 -2.05
CA LYS A 99 -11.65 -16.70 -1.30
C LYS A 99 -13.06 -17.07 -0.85
N GLU A 100 -13.91 -16.11 -0.54
CA GLU A 100 -15.32 -16.35 -0.16
C GLU A 100 -16.16 -16.78 -1.37
N GLU A 101 -15.91 -16.21 -2.53
CA GLU A 101 -16.64 -16.50 -3.76
C GLU A 101 -16.27 -17.85 -4.40
N VAL A 102 -14.98 -18.23 -4.34
CA VAL A 102 -14.46 -19.48 -4.93
C VAL A 102 -13.62 -20.29 -3.94
N PRO A 103 -14.21 -20.79 -2.83
CA PRO A 103 -13.45 -21.35 -1.69
C PRO A 103 -12.60 -22.57 -2.01
N ASP A 104 -13.05 -23.42 -2.94
CA ASP A 104 -12.43 -24.73 -3.24
C ASP A 104 -11.62 -24.75 -4.55
N ASP A 105 -11.46 -23.59 -5.21
CA ASP A 105 -10.70 -23.49 -6.47
C ASP A 105 -9.49 -22.55 -6.33
N PRO A 106 -8.34 -23.07 -5.84
CA PRO A 106 -7.14 -22.27 -5.65
C PRO A 106 -6.53 -21.76 -6.98
N VAL A 107 -6.86 -22.39 -8.11
CA VAL A 107 -6.39 -21.95 -9.43
C VAL A 107 -7.16 -20.70 -9.84
N THR A 108 -8.50 -20.76 -9.77
CA THR A 108 -9.35 -19.60 -10.07
C THR A 108 -9.10 -18.45 -9.09
N GLN A 109 -8.91 -18.73 -7.79
CA GLN A 109 -8.50 -17.70 -6.82
C GLN A 109 -7.24 -16.96 -7.26
N LYS A 110 -6.21 -17.67 -7.74
CA LYS A 110 -4.96 -17.07 -8.20
C LYS A 110 -5.15 -16.24 -9.47
N ILE A 111 -5.97 -16.71 -10.41
CA ILE A 111 -6.27 -15.98 -11.65
C ILE A 111 -6.95 -14.65 -11.31
N LEU A 112 -8.01 -14.69 -10.50
CA LEU A 112 -8.74 -13.48 -10.09
C LEU A 112 -7.87 -12.51 -9.28
N ALA A 113 -6.94 -13.04 -8.48
CA ALA A 113 -6.05 -12.20 -7.68
C ALA A 113 -5.01 -11.42 -8.50
N VAL A 114 -4.79 -11.75 -9.79
CA VAL A 114 -3.95 -10.95 -10.69
C VAL A 114 -4.60 -9.59 -10.98
N ASP A 115 -5.92 -9.52 -10.95
CA ASP A 115 -6.68 -8.31 -11.28
C ASP A 115 -6.91 -7.39 -10.07
N ILE A 116 -6.45 -7.76 -8.87
CA ILE A 116 -6.57 -6.91 -7.68
C ILE A 116 -5.79 -5.60 -7.93
N PRO A 117 -6.44 -4.42 -7.77
CA PRO A 117 -5.80 -3.13 -8.00
C PRO A 117 -4.88 -2.75 -6.83
N ILE A 118 -3.71 -3.37 -6.73
CA ILE A 118 -2.74 -3.11 -5.65
C ILE A 118 -2.19 -1.69 -5.78
N LEU A 119 -2.62 -0.81 -4.86
CA LEU A 119 -2.22 0.59 -4.78
C LEU A 119 -2.48 1.35 -6.10
N ARG A 120 -3.67 1.23 -6.73
CA ARG A 120 -3.99 1.92 -7.99
C ARG A 120 -5.38 2.60 -7.97
N PRO A 121 -5.48 3.88 -8.36
CA PRO A 121 -4.40 4.87 -8.44
C PRO A 121 -3.84 5.16 -7.04
N PHE A 122 -2.52 5.38 -6.93
CA PHE A 122 -1.91 5.73 -5.63
C PHE A 122 -1.71 7.26 -5.53
N ASP A 123 -2.32 7.87 -4.54
CA ASP A 123 -2.06 9.26 -4.19
C ASP A 123 -0.79 9.35 -3.34
N TYR A 124 0.09 10.29 -3.69
CA TYR A 124 1.31 10.56 -2.93
C TYR A 124 1.07 11.61 -1.85
N GLY A 125 -0.12 12.23 -1.80
CA GLY A 125 -0.47 13.28 -0.85
C GLY A 125 0.42 14.52 -0.99
N LEU A 126 1.09 14.67 -2.14
CA LEU A 126 1.95 15.79 -2.46
C LEU A 126 1.13 16.74 -3.32
N LYS A 127 0.44 17.70 -2.67
CA LYS A 127 -0.27 18.78 -3.38
C LYS A 127 0.70 19.36 -4.41
N LYS A 128 0.31 19.31 -5.70
CA LYS A 128 1.11 19.81 -6.82
C LYS A 128 1.67 21.17 -6.44
N GLY A 129 2.99 21.23 -6.19
CA GLY A 129 3.69 22.51 -6.23
C GLY A 129 3.33 23.13 -7.57
N LYS A 130 2.74 24.33 -7.55
CA LYS A 130 2.48 25.08 -8.78
C LYS A 130 3.80 25.16 -9.54
N VAL A 131 3.97 24.34 -10.57
CA VAL A 131 4.99 24.57 -11.57
C VAL A 131 4.52 25.82 -12.29
N ILE A 132 4.98 26.98 -11.83
CA ILE A 132 4.86 28.21 -12.60
C ILE A 132 5.75 28.00 -13.82
N GLN A 133 5.22 27.33 -14.85
CA GLN A 133 5.78 27.43 -16.19
C GLN A 133 5.51 28.86 -16.62
N LYS A 134 6.47 29.76 -16.34
CA LYS A 134 6.49 31.05 -17.03
C LYS A 134 6.63 30.73 -18.52
N PRO A 135 5.70 31.16 -19.39
CA PRO A 135 5.93 31.04 -20.81
C PRO A 135 7.17 31.88 -21.16
N SER A 136 8.18 31.27 -21.77
CA SER A 136 9.27 31.99 -22.41
C SER A 136 8.68 32.82 -23.55
N LYS A 137 8.55 34.13 -23.33
CA LYS A 137 8.31 35.06 -24.43
C LYS A 137 9.61 35.14 -25.23
N HIS A 138 9.67 34.39 -26.33
CA HIS A 138 10.49 34.76 -27.47
C HIS A 138 9.64 35.66 -28.37
N ARG A 139 9.95 36.95 -28.35
CA ARG A 139 9.84 37.86 -29.49
C ARG A 139 10.76 39.05 -29.25
#